data_AF-A0A367F0X7-F1
#
_entry.id   AF-A0A367F0X7-F1
#
_cell.length_a   1.000
_cell.length_b   1.000
_cell.length_c   1.000
_cell.angle_alpha   90.00
_cell.angle_beta   90.00
_cell.angle_gamma   90.00
#
_symmetry.space_group_name_H-M   'P 1'
#
loop_
_entity.id
_entity.type
_entity.pdbx_description
1 polymer ?
#
loop_
_entity_poly.entity_id
_entity_poly.type
_entity_poly.pdbx_seq_one_letter_code
_entity_poly.pdbx_strand_id
1 'polypeptide(L)' 'MTECKGGSAVLTKVRRFLKRVRTAHELSGDRGMSTAEYAIGTLAAVALAAVLYKVVNSGPVGEQLQQLIERALRGPF' A
#
# COMPACT_ATOMS: atom_id res chain seq x y z
N MET A 1 20.51 9.95 -10.35
CA MET A 1 19.44 10.79 -10.96
C MET A 1 18.32 9.93 -11.57
N THR A 2 17.79 8.93 -10.85
CA THR A 2 16.85 7.92 -11.39
C THR A 2 15.54 7.76 -10.58
N GLU A 3 15.06 8.81 -9.91
CA GLU A 3 13.86 8.69 -9.03
C GLU A 3 12.68 9.64 -9.39
N CYS A 4 12.85 10.65 -10.25
CA CYS A 4 11.76 11.62 -10.51
C CYS A 4 10.69 11.20 -11.54
N LYS A 5 10.81 10.04 -12.23
CA LYS A 5 9.83 9.62 -13.27
C LYS A 5 8.70 8.72 -12.77
N GLY A 6 8.80 8.11 -11.59
CA GLY A 6 7.84 7.11 -11.10
C GLY A 6 6.49 7.69 -10.65
N GLY A 7 6.50 8.86 -9.99
CA GLY A 7 5.32 9.41 -9.30
C GLY A 7 4.17 9.80 -10.23
N SER A 8 4.45 10.42 -11.39
CA SER A 8 3.41 10.91 -12.32
C SER A 8 2.72 9.78 -13.08
N ALA A 9 3.46 8.72 -13.41
CA ALA A 9 2.92 7.52 -14.05
C ALA A 9 2.01 6.74 -13.08
N VAL A 10 2.43 6.60 -11.81
CA VAL A 10 1.63 5.98 -10.75
C VAL A 10 0.35 6.77 -10.51
N LEU A 11 0.44 8.10 -10.37
CA LEU A 11 -0.72 8.95 -10.11
C LEU A 11 -1.76 8.87 -11.24
N THR A 12 -1.32 8.84 -12.50
CA THR A 12 -2.22 8.70 -13.65
C THR A 12 -2.88 7.32 -13.69
N LYS A 13 -2.14 6.26 -13.38
CA LYS A 13 -2.66 4.87 -13.31
C LYS A 13 -3.67 4.72 -12.17
N VAL A 14 -3.35 5.23 -10.98
CA VAL A 14 -4.21 5.26 -9.81
C VAL A 14 -5.49 6.04 -10.11
N ARG A 15 -5.40 7.23 -10.71
CA ARG A 15 -6.57 8.07 -11.01
C ARG A 15 -7.50 7.43 -12.04
N ARG A 16 -6.95 6.70 -13.03
CA ARG A 16 -7.74 5.93 -14.01
C ARG A 16 -8.40 4.70 -13.37
N PHE A 17 -7.70 4.01 -12.48
CA PHE A 17 -8.24 2.89 -11.71
C PHE A 17 -9.40 3.33 -10.81
N LEU A 18 -9.23 4.41 -10.05
CA LEU A 18 -10.26 4.97 -9.17
C LEU A 18 -11.52 5.40 -9.94
N LYS A 19 -11.38 6.01 -11.12
CA LYS A 19 -12.52 6.33 -11.99
C LYS A 19 -13.30 5.07 -12.39
N ARG A 20 -12.61 4.00 -12.80
CA ARG A 20 -13.26 2.74 -13.18
C ARG A 20 -13.96 2.06 -12.01
N VAL A 21 -13.34 2.03 -10.83
CA VAL A 21 -13.93 1.44 -9.63
C VAL A 21 -15.20 2.18 -9.22
N ARG A 22 -15.20 3.52 -9.26
CA ARG A 22 -16.41 4.33 -8.97
C ARG A 22 -17.56 4.03 -9.93
N THR A 23 -17.31 4.04 -11.24
CA THR A 23 -18.35 3.76 -12.24
C THR A 23 -18.88 2.32 -12.12
N ALA A 24 -18.03 1.35 -11.79
CA ALA A 24 -18.46 -0.03 -11.55
C ALA A 24 -19.29 -0.19 -10.28
N HIS A 25 -18.99 0.59 -9.23
CA HIS A 25 -19.73 0.61 -7.98
C HIS A 25 -21.14 1.18 -8.17
N GLU A 26 -21.28 2.27 -8.93
CA GLU A 26 -22.59 2.89 -9.24
C GLU A 26 -23.54 1.95 -10.00
N LEU A 27 -23.01 1.01 -10.79
CA LEU A 27 -23.79 0.05 -11.56
C LEU A 27 -24.20 -1.21 -10.77
N SER A 28 -23.64 -1.45 -9.58
CA SER A 28 -23.77 -2.72 -8.84
C SER A 28 -24.88 -2.73 -7.77
N GLY A 29 -25.93 -1.91 -7.94
CA GLY A 29 -26.97 -1.61 -6.95
C GLY A 29 -27.55 -2.78 -6.13
N ASP A 30 -27.78 -2.50 -4.84
CA ASP A 30 -28.55 -3.14 -3.74
C ASP A 30 -28.66 -4.66 -3.59
N ARG A 31 -28.52 -5.50 -4.62
CA ARG A 31 -28.74 -6.95 -4.53
C ARG A 31 -27.49 -7.78 -4.20
N GLY A 32 -26.30 -7.19 -4.22
CA GLY A 32 -25.02 -7.88 -4.04
C GLY A 32 -24.16 -7.41 -2.86
N MET A 33 -24.66 -6.44 -2.07
CA MET A 33 -23.88 -5.75 -1.04
C MET A 33 -23.26 -6.71 -0.01
N SER A 34 -24.02 -7.66 0.54
CA SER A 34 -23.57 -8.46 1.67
C SER A 34 -22.47 -9.51 1.40
N THR A 35 -22.21 -9.91 0.15
CA THR A 35 -21.07 -10.82 -0.18
C THR A 35 -19.89 -10.05 -0.76
N ALA A 36 -20.16 -9.00 -1.54
CA ALA A 36 -19.13 -8.14 -2.11
C ALA A 36 -18.41 -7.32 -1.03
N GLU A 37 -19.11 -6.89 0.02
CA GLU A 37 -18.54 -6.12 1.13
C GLU A 37 -17.42 -6.88 1.85
N TYR A 38 -17.65 -8.15 2.20
CA TYR A 38 -16.63 -8.97 2.87
C TYR A 38 -15.45 -9.28 1.96
N ALA A 39 -15.71 -9.55 0.67
CA ALA A 39 -14.66 -9.78 -0.31
C ALA A 39 -13.79 -8.54 -0.52
N ILE A 40 -14.41 -7.36 -0.66
CA ILE A 40 -13.71 -6.08 -0.79
C ILE A 40 -12.99 -5.71 0.51
N GLY A 41 -13.56 -6.02 1.68
CA GLY A 41 -12.90 -5.84 2.97
C GLY A 41 -11.58 -6.59 3.08
N THR A 42 -11.56 -7.85 2.63
CA THR A 42 -10.32 -8.66 2.58
C THR A 42 -9.33 -8.10 1.56
N LEU A 43 -9.79 -7.72 0.37
CA LEU A 43 -8.93 -7.13 -0.66
C LEU A 43 -8.32 -5.80 -0.19
N ALA A 44 -9.07 -4.98 0.53
CA ALA A 44 -8.58 -3.73 1.12
C ALA A 44 -7.50 -4.00 2.17
N ALA A 45 -7.70 -4.99 3.06
CA ALA A 45 -6.72 -5.39 4.05
C ALA A 45 -5.42 -5.92 3.40
N VAL A 46 -5.54 -6.76 2.36
CA VAL A 46 -4.38 -7.28 1.61
C VAL A 46 -3.63 -6.17 0.88
N ALA A 47 -4.34 -5.21 0.28
CA ALA A 47 -3.72 -4.06 -0.37
C ALA A 47 -2.92 -3.20 0.63
N LEU A 48 -3.48 -2.95 1.82
CA LEU A 48 -2.79 -2.28 2.91
C LEU A 48 -1.54 -3.07 3.35
N ALA A 49 -1.67 -4.38 3.57
CA ALA A 49 -0.53 -5.24 3.92
C ALA A 49 0.59 -5.19 2.87
N ALA A 50 0.26 -5.18 1.57
CA ALA A 50 1.22 -5.07 0.49
C ALA A 50 1.97 -3.71 0.49
N VAL A 51 1.26 -2.63 0.79
CA VAL A 51 1.89 -1.30 0.96
C VAL A 51 2.85 -1.31 2.15
N LEU A 52 2.43 -1.84 3.30
CA LEU A 52 3.29 -1.94 4.49
C LEU A 52 4.53 -2.81 4.22
N TYR A 53 4.37 -3.93 3.51
CA TYR A 53 5.50 -4.77 3.10
C TYR A 53 6.52 -3.98 2.27
N LYS A 54 6.05 -3.16 1.33
CA LYS A 54 6.92 -2.29 0.54
C LYS A 54 7.63 -1.23 1.38
N VAL A 55 6.94 -0.67 2.37
CA VAL A 55 7.53 0.32 3.29
C VAL A 55 8.61 -0.34 4.14
N VAL A 56 8.31 -1.46 4.79
CA VAL A 56 9.25 -2.18 5.66
C VAL A 56 10.46 -2.69 4.89
N ASN A 57 10.26 -3.13 3.65
CA ASN A 57 11.34 -3.61 2.78
C ASN A 57 12.03 -2.48 1.99
N SER A 58 11.79 -1.22 2.34
CA SER A 58 12.48 -0.09 1.71
C SER A 58 13.86 0.15 2.34
N GLY A 59 14.81 0.66 1.55
CA GLY A 59 16.17 0.94 1.99
C GLY A 59 16.24 1.79 3.28
N PRO A 60 15.53 2.93 3.37
CA PRO A 60 15.57 3.78 4.56
C PRO A 60 15.10 3.08 5.85
N VAL A 61 14.07 2.21 5.77
CA VAL A 61 13.57 1.48 6.95
C VAL A 61 14.59 0.44 7.40
N GLY A 62 15.22 -0.27 6.46
CA GLY A 62 16.28 -1.22 6.77
C GLY A 62 17.50 -0.56 7.43
N GLU A 63 17.96 0.57 6.90
CA GLU A 63 19.08 1.34 7.46
C GLU A 63 18.80 1.82 8.89
N GLN A 64 17.59 2.32 9.14
CA GLN A 64 17.18 2.74 10.49
C GLN A 64 17.14 1.56 11.47
N LEU A 65 16.57 0.43 11.06
CA LEU A 65 16.57 -0.78 11.88
C LEU A 65 17.99 -1.26 12.19
N GLN A 66 18.88 -1.25 11.19
CA GLN A 66 20.28 -1.62 11.38
C GLN A 66 20.97 -0.71 12.40
N GLN A 67 20.78 0.61 12.30
CA GLN A 67 21.33 1.57 13.26
C GLN A 67 20.80 1.34 14.67
N LEU A 68 19.50 1.05 14.83
CA LEU A 68 18.91 0.74 16.13
C LEU A 68 19.51 -0.53 16.74
N ILE A 69 19.68 -1.59 15.94
CA ILE A 69 20.29 -2.84 16.38
C ILE A 69 21.76 -2.63 16.78
N GLU A 70 22.53 -1.89 15.97
CA GLU A 70 23.92 -1.57 16.29
C GLU A 70 24.05 -0.74 17.57
N ARG A 71 23.14 0.20 17.81
CA ARG A 71 23.08 0.96 19.07
C ARG A 71 22.70 0.08 20.25
N ALA A 72 21.80 -0.87 20.08
CA ALA A 72 21.43 -1.82 21.14
C ALA A 72 22.59 -2.76 21.49
N LEU A 73 23.39 -3.18 20.49
CA LEU A 73 24.54 -4.06 20.68
C LEU A 73 25.78 -3.34 21.24
N ARG A 74 25.98 -2.05 20.90
CA ARG A 74 27.10 -1.23 21.40
C ARG A 74 26.74 -0.42 22.66
N GLY A 75 25.47 -0.40 23.04
CA GLY A 75 24.98 0.28 24.23
C GLY A 75 25.61 -0.36 25.48
N PRO A 76 26.06 0.45 26.46
CA PRO A 76 26.68 -0.09 27.67
C PRO A 76 25.66 -0.96 28.39
N PHE A 77 26.05 -2.19 28.69
CA PHE A 77 25.48 -2.95 29.79
C PHE A 77 25.98 -2.37 31.12
#